data_AF-A0A379SYT0-F1
#
_entry.id   AF-A0A379SYT0-F1
#
_cell.length_a   1.000
_cell.length_b   1.000
_cell.length_c   1.000
_cell.angle_alpha   90.00
_cell.angle_beta   90.00
_cell.angle_gamma   90.00
#
_symmetry.space_group_name_H-M   'P 1'
#
loop_
_entity.id
_entity.type
_entity.pdbx_description
1 polymer ?
#
loop_
_entity_poly.entity_id
_entity_poly.type
_entity_poly.pdbx_seq_one_letter_code
_entity_poly.pdbx_strand_id
1 'polypeptide(L)'
;MTWQPTVQVIELAVNPTFSTHWLIPNLREFNKLNPDIIINIHSLANIGDFLNREYDAAIMREDFCSPWSEREYLFEEEILPICSGSLLSQPQQKLAVDELLNEFTLLHQSTRINGWQEWFALSGISSPQVNNGPRFDLLSMLIAAVRSNPGRGAIAPVCHSARSG
;
A
#
# COMPACT_ATOMS: atom_id res chain seq x y z
N MET A 1 -20.39 -34.09 -29.77
CA MET A 1 -19.55 -33.77 -28.59
C MET A 1 -19.15 -32.32 -28.71
N THR A 2 -19.78 -31.44 -27.93
CA THR A 2 -19.47 -30.01 -27.92
C THR A 2 -18.39 -29.77 -26.87
N TRP A 3 -17.17 -29.48 -27.31
CA TRP A 3 -16.10 -28.96 -26.46
C TRP A 3 -16.52 -27.56 -26.00
N GLN A 4 -16.70 -27.38 -24.69
CA GLN A 4 -16.74 -26.07 -24.07
C GLN A 4 -15.42 -25.93 -23.30
N PRO A 5 -14.57 -24.95 -23.61
CA PRO A 5 -13.55 -24.56 -22.65
C PRO A 5 -14.31 -23.97 -21.47
N THR A 6 -14.35 -24.68 -20.34
CA THR A 6 -14.82 -24.12 -19.09
C THR A 6 -13.84 -23.03 -18.71
N VAL A 7 -14.20 -21.79 -19.02
CA VAL A 7 -13.48 -20.62 -18.53
C VAL A 7 -13.45 -20.70 -17.01
N GLN A 8 -12.25 -20.78 -16.44
CA GLN A 8 -12.06 -20.81 -15.00
C GLN A 8 -11.95 -19.38 -14.49
N VAL A 9 -12.75 -19.01 -13.50
CA VAL A 9 -12.68 -17.68 -12.87
C VAL A 9 -11.95 -17.83 -11.54
N ILE A 10 -10.98 -16.96 -11.28
CA ILE A 10 -10.26 -16.85 -10.01
C ILE A 10 -10.58 -15.49 -9.40
N GLU A 11 -11.14 -15.50 -8.21
CA GLU A 11 -11.51 -14.35 -7.40
C GLU A 11 -10.39 -14.01 -6.41
N LEU A 12 -9.60 -12.98 -6.70
CA LEU A 12 -8.48 -12.54 -5.89
C LEU A 12 -8.83 -11.34 -5.02
N ALA A 13 -8.47 -11.41 -3.74
CA ALA A 13 -8.59 -10.30 -2.80
C ALA A 13 -7.21 -9.69 -2.54
N VAL A 14 -6.97 -8.45 -2.97
CA VAL A 14 -5.60 -7.91 -3.07
C VAL A 14 -5.52 -6.52 -2.46
N ASN A 15 -4.41 -6.22 -1.78
CA ASN A 15 -4.12 -4.85 -1.35
C ASN A 15 -4.15 -3.88 -2.57
N PRO A 16 -4.89 -2.75 -2.49
CA PRO A 16 -5.04 -1.83 -3.61
C PRO A 16 -3.71 -1.30 -4.19
N THR A 17 -2.71 -1.02 -3.35
CA THR A 17 -1.41 -0.53 -3.82
C THR A 17 -0.66 -1.62 -4.58
N PHE A 18 -0.64 -2.85 -4.05
CA PHE A 18 0.03 -3.96 -4.71
C PHE A 18 -0.65 -4.34 -6.04
N SER A 19 -1.99 -4.37 -6.05
CA SER A 19 -2.75 -4.70 -7.25
C SER A 19 -2.45 -3.76 -8.42
N THR A 20 -2.46 -2.45 -8.17
CA THR A 20 -2.27 -1.44 -9.23
C THR A 20 -0.82 -1.32 -9.69
N HIS A 21 0.14 -1.38 -8.77
CA HIS A 21 1.54 -1.07 -9.08
C HIS A 21 2.40 -2.28 -9.46
N TRP A 22 1.97 -3.49 -9.08
CA TRP A 22 2.75 -4.71 -9.37
C TRP A 22 1.91 -5.79 -10.05
N LEU A 23 0.77 -6.20 -9.47
CA LEU A 23 0.03 -7.38 -9.97
C LEU A 23 -0.50 -7.17 -11.38
N ILE A 24 -1.33 -6.14 -11.60
CA ILE A 24 -1.96 -5.86 -12.90
C ILE A 24 -0.90 -5.71 -14.02
N PRO A 25 0.21 -4.96 -13.84
CA PRO A 25 1.30 -4.92 -14.80
C PRO A 25 1.89 -6.31 -15.16
N ASN A 26 2.01 -7.21 -14.17
CA ASN A 26 2.60 -8.53 -14.36
C ASN A 26 1.59 -9.60 -14.84
N LEU A 27 0.28 -9.36 -14.75
CA LEU A 27 -0.75 -10.27 -15.28
C LEU A 27 -0.71 -10.43 -16.80
N ARG A 28 -0.07 -9.51 -17.53
CA ARG A 28 0.00 -9.58 -18.99
C ARG A 28 0.58 -10.90 -19.48
N GLU A 29 1.66 -11.37 -18.85
CA GLU A 29 2.31 -12.61 -19.28
C GLU A 29 1.52 -13.84 -18.81
N PHE A 30 0.98 -13.79 -17.59
CA PHE A 30 0.09 -14.84 -17.08
C PHE A 30 -1.11 -15.08 -17.99
N ASN A 31 -1.81 -14.01 -18.41
CA ASN A 31 -3.00 -14.10 -19.27
C ASN A 31 -2.69 -14.65 -20.67
N LYS A 32 -1.47 -14.46 -21.19
CA LYS A 32 -1.07 -15.07 -22.46
C LYS A 32 -0.86 -16.57 -22.33
N LEU A 33 -0.26 -16.99 -21.21
CA LEU A 33 0.03 -18.40 -20.94
C LEU A 33 -1.22 -19.18 -20.52
N ASN A 34 -2.23 -18.51 -19.95
CA ASN A 34 -3.46 -19.10 -19.43
C ASN A 34 -4.71 -18.35 -19.95
N PRO A 35 -5.02 -18.44 -21.26
CA PRO A 35 -6.09 -17.65 -21.89
C PRO A 35 -7.50 -18.09 -21.48
N ASP A 36 -7.64 -19.26 -20.87
CA ASP A 36 -8.88 -19.84 -20.34
C ASP A 36 -9.15 -19.48 -18.87
N ILE A 37 -8.23 -18.75 -18.22
CA ILE A 37 -8.38 -18.26 -16.85
C ILE A 37 -8.74 -16.77 -16.85
N ILE A 38 -9.83 -16.41 -16.18
CA ILE A 38 -10.21 -15.03 -15.87
C ILE A 38 -9.81 -14.73 -14.43
N ILE A 39 -9.03 -13.66 -14.24
CA ILE A 39 -8.70 -13.15 -12.91
C ILE A 39 -9.56 -11.93 -12.61
N ASN A 40 -10.39 -12.04 -11.58
CA ASN A 40 -11.10 -10.92 -10.97
C ASN A 40 -10.32 -10.44 -9.74
N ILE A 41 -10.05 -9.14 -9.65
CA ILE A 41 -9.31 -8.54 -8.53
C ILE A 41 -10.23 -7.63 -7.74
N HIS A 42 -10.30 -7.88 -6.43
CA HIS A 42 -11.04 -7.07 -5.47
C HIS A 42 -10.07 -6.35 -4.54
N SER A 43 -10.22 -5.04 -4.46
CA SER A 43 -9.43 -4.23 -3.54
C SER A 43 -9.93 -4.45 -2.11
N LEU A 44 -9.05 -4.94 -1.25
CA LEU A 44 -9.31 -4.99 0.19
C LEU A 44 -8.83 -3.71 0.85
N ALA A 45 -9.74 -2.77 1.04
CA ALA A 45 -9.45 -1.56 1.81
C ALA A 45 -9.59 -1.82 3.31
N ASN A 46 -10.50 -2.70 3.74
CA ASN A 46 -10.65 -3.06 5.16
C ASN A 46 -10.98 -4.56 5.35
N ILE A 47 -10.75 -5.08 6.56
CA ILE A 47 -11.03 -6.50 6.91
C ILE A 47 -12.54 -6.80 6.85
N GLY A 48 -13.41 -5.80 7.08
CA GLY A 48 -14.86 -5.96 7.03
C GLY A 48 -15.41 -6.26 5.62
N ASP A 49 -14.75 -5.76 4.58
CA ASP A 49 -15.09 -6.06 3.18
C ASP A 49 -14.86 -7.55 2.85
N PHE A 50 -14.00 -8.22 3.63
CA PHE A 50 -13.55 -9.58 3.39
C PHE A 50 -14.60 -10.66 3.72
N LEU A 51 -15.55 -10.36 4.61
CA LEU A 51 -16.54 -11.33 5.08
C LEU A 51 -17.76 -11.47 4.15
N ASN A 52 -17.87 -10.62 3.13
CA ASN A 52 -19.06 -10.50 2.31
C ASN A 52 -18.98 -11.24 0.96
N ARG A 53 -17.85 -11.89 0.65
CA ARG A 53 -17.62 -12.61 -0.61
C ARG A 53 -16.66 -13.78 -0.40
N GLU A 54 -16.84 -14.84 -1.20
CA GLU A 54 -15.86 -15.92 -1.31
C GLU A 54 -14.73 -15.53 -2.26
N TYR A 55 -13.49 -15.75 -1.83
CA TYR A 55 -12.27 -15.50 -2.59
C TYR A 55 -11.46 -16.79 -2.68
N ASP A 56 -10.83 -17.03 -3.84
CA ASP A 56 -9.96 -18.20 -4.06
C ASP A 56 -8.57 -17.99 -3.43
N ALA A 57 -8.03 -16.77 -3.57
CA ALA A 57 -6.73 -16.40 -3.00
C ALA A 57 -6.68 -14.90 -2.63
N ALA A 58 -5.77 -14.55 -1.73
CA ALA A 58 -5.65 -13.21 -1.19
C ALA A 58 -4.19 -12.84 -1.04
N ILE A 59 -3.83 -11.64 -1.52
CA ILE A 59 -2.48 -11.10 -1.46
C ILE A 59 -2.52 -9.85 -0.61
N MET A 60 -2.09 -10.02 0.64
CA MET A 60 -2.15 -9.01 1.69
C MET A 60 -0.94 -9.12 2.59
N ARG A 61 -0.77 -8.11 3.44
CA ARG A 61 0.21 -8.17 4.51
C ARG A 61 -0.21 -9.17 5.59
N GLU A 62 0.76 -9.60 6.38
CA GLU A 62 0.56 -10.51 7.50
C GLU A 62 -0.37 -9.96 8.60
N ASP A 63 -0.42 -8.65 8.83
CA ASP A 63 -1.26 -8.05 9.88
C ASP A 63 -2.76 -8.02 9.53
N PHE A 64 -3.14 -8.44 8.30
CA PHE A 64 -4.53 -8.59 7.86
C PHE A 64 -5.05 -10.03 7.97
N CYS A 65 -4.26 -10.93 8.55
CA CYS A 65 -4.41 -12.34 8.25
C CYS A 65 -5.31 -13.08 9.27
N SER A 66 -6.61 -13.12 8.96
CA SER A 66 -7.63 -14.07 9.45
C SER A 66 -8.81 -14.07 8.46
N PRO A 67 -9.36 -15.23 8.02
CA PRO A 67 -9.31 -16.58 8.62
C PRO A 67 -8.50 -17.63 7.83
N TRP A 68 -7.37 -17.28 7.22
CA TRP A 68 -6.67 -18.19 6.29
C TRP A 68 -5.58 -19.00 6.98
N SER A 69 -5.63 -20.33 6.82
CA SER A 69 -4.75 -21.30 7.45
C SER A 69 -3.43 -21.52 6.69
N GLU A 70 -3.44 -21.33 5.37
CA GLU A 70 -2.26 -21.46 4.53
C GLU A 70 -1.81 -20.08 4.04
N ARG A 71 -0.50 -19.84 4.14
CA ARG A 71 0.13 -18.56 3.79
C ARG A 71 1.46 -18.85 3.13
N GLU A 72 1.71 -18.15 2.04
CA GLU A 72 3.01 -18.12 1.38
C GLU A 72 3.58 -16.71 1.46
N TYR A 73 4.81 -16.61 1.93
CA TYR A 73 5.53 -15.35 1.98
C TYR A 73 5.97 -14.98 0.56
N LEU A 74 5.70 -13.74 0.14
CA LEU A 74 6.08 -13.24 -1.19
C LEU A 74 7.38 -12.43 -1.14
N PHE A 75 7.38 -11.31 -0.41
CA PHE A 75 8.54 -10.41 -0.29
C PHE A 75 8.29 -9.38 0.84
N GLU A 76 9.34 -8.65 1.23
CA GLU A 76 9.24 -7.54 2.18
C GLU A 76 8.83 -6.27 1.45
N GLU A 77 8.00 -5.46 2.11
CA GLU A 77 7.70 -4.10 1.67
C GLU A 77 8.51 -3.09 2.46
N GLU A 78 8.99 -2.05 1.79
CA GLU A 78 9.63 -0.92 2.46
C GLU A 78 8.66 0.23 2.64
N ILE A 79 8.73 0.90 3.80
CA ILE A 79 7.95 2.09 4.10
C ILE A 79 8.83 3.32 3.93
N LEU A 80 8.50 4.18 2.97
CA LEU A 80 9.27 5.39 2.68
C LEU A 80 8.45 6.67 2.83
N PRO A 81 9.01 7.73 3.43
CA PRO A 81 8.40 9.05 3.47
C PRO A 81 8.42 9.69 2.08
N ILE A 82 7.27 10.15 1.60
CA ILE A 82 7.17 10.98 0.38
C ILE A 82 6.78 12.42 0.73
N CYS A 83 7.22 13.41 -0.03
CA CYS A 83 6.84 14.81 0.17
C CYS A 83 6.49 15.55 -1.13
N SER A 84 5.90 16.75 -1.00
CA SER A 84 5.64 17.62 -2.15
C SER A 84 6.95 18.04 -2.83
N GLY A 85 6.99 18.07 -4.17
CA GLY A 85 8.19 18.48 -4.90
C GLY A 85 8.66 19.91 -4.60
N SER A 86 7.77 20.81 -4.17
CA SER A 86 8.13 22.15 -3.70
C SER A 86 9.06 22.16 -2.49
N LEU A 87 9.05 21.09 -1.69
CA LEU A 87 9.97 20.93 -0.56
C LEU A 87 11.42 20.70 -1.04
N LEU A 88 11.58 20.03 -2.18
CA LEU A 88 12.89 19.76 -2.79
C LEU A 88 13.51 21.01 -3.42
N SER A 89 12.73 22.09 -3.61
CA SER A 89 13.24 23.38 -4.09
C SER A 89 14.05 24.14 -3.01
N GLN A 90 14.12 23.62 -1.78
CA GLN A 90 15.00 24.11 -0.70
C GLN A 90 16.11 23.08 -0.38
N PRO A 91 17.04 22.81 -1.33
CA PRO A 91 17.93 21.64 -1.29
C PRO A 91 18.97 21.61 -0.15
N GLN A 92 19.05 22.63 0.69
CA GLN A 92 20.04 22.74 1.78
C GLN A 92 19.50 22.43 3.17
N GLN A 93 18.19 22.27 3.36
CA GLN A 93 17.63 21.97 4.68
C GLN A 93 17.70 20.46 4.93
N LYS A 94 18.77 20.02 5.60
CA LYS A 94 18.82 18.71 6.22
C LYS A 94 18.08 18.79 7.53
N LEU A 95 16.99 18.05 7.64
CA LEU A 95 16.24 17.91 8.89
C LEU A 95 16.65 16.62 9.58
N ALA A 96 16.87 16.69 10.88
CA ALA A 96 16.87 15.52 11.73
C ALA A 96 15.47 14.90 11.75
N VAL A 97 15.39 13.61 12.06
CA VAL A 97 14.13 12.87 11.96
C VAL A 97 13.08 13.42 12.92
N ASP A 98 13.47 13.80 14.14
CA ASP A 98 12.60 14.40 15.15
C ASP A 98 12.07 15.79 14.75
N GLU A 99 12.84 16.58 14.00
CA GLU A 99 12.41 17.88 13.48
C GLU A 99 11.21 17.76 12.53
N LEU A 100 11.07 16.62 11.85
CA LEU A 100 9.93 16.38 10.95
C LEU A 100 8.57 16.52 11.67
N LEU A 101 8.49 16.21 12.96
CA LEU A 101 7.25 16.32 13.74
C LEU A 101 6.78 17.76 13.93
N ASN A 102 7.71 18.71 13.91
CA ASN A 102 7.42 20.13 14.12
C ASN A 102 7.25 20.88 12.80
N GLU A 103 7.99 20.46 11.77
CA GLU A 103 8.03 21.12 10.47
C GLU A 103 6.87 20.69 9.56
N PHE A 104 6.36 19.47 9.73
CA PHE A 104 5.51 18.82 8.75
C PHE A 104 4.21 18.26 9.30
N THR A 105 3.18 18.33 8.47
CA THR A 105 1.95 17.59 8.74
C THR A 105 2.14 16.15 8.29
N LEU A 106 2.08 15.21 9.23
CA LEU A 106 2.10 13.79 8.92
C LEU A 106 0.76 13.38 8.32
N LEU A 107 0.75 12.91 7.07
CA LEU A 107 -0.43 12.33 6.45
C LEU A 107 -0.40 10.82 6.60
N HIS A 108 -1.57 10.24 6.82
CA HIS A 108 -1.72 8.83 7.19
C HIS A 108 -2.55 8.08 6.17
N GLN A 109 -2.20 6.82 5.92
CA GLN A 109 -3.07 5.90 5.20
C GLN A 109 -3.96 5.16 6.21
N SER A 110 -5.28 5.13 6.01
CA SER A 110 -6.23 4.51 6.94
C SER A 110 -5.93 3.02 7.18
N THR A 111 -5.42 2.34 6.15
CA THR A 111 -5.04 0.93 6.20
C THR A 111 -3.66 0.67 6.83
N ARG A 112 -2.95 1.72 7.25
CA ARG A 112 -1.62 1.68 7.88
C ARG A 112 -1.57 2.57 9.10
N ILE A 113 -2.37 2.22 10.11
CA ILE A 113 -2.54 3.03 11.32
C ILE A 113 -1.22 3.31 12.03
N ASN A 114 -0.28 2.36 12.00
CA ASN A 114 1.01 2.45 12.68
C ASN A 114 2.18 2.90 11.77
N GLY A 115 1.94 3.22 10.49
CA GLY A 115 3.03 3.40 9.52
C GLY A 115 4.06 4.47 9.91
N TRP A 116 3.60 5.57 10.52
CA TRP A 116 4.49 6.61 11.05
C TRP A 116 5.21 6.17 12.32
N GLN A 117 4.52 5.51 13.25
CA GLN A 117 5.12 4.98 14.46
C GLN A 117 6.25 3.98 14.13
N GLU A 118 5.99 3.05 13.20
CA GLU A 118 6.96 2.08 12.70
C GLU A 118 8.18 2.79 12.09
N TRP A 119 7.96 3.81 11.25
CA TRP A 119 9.04 4.54 10.59
C TRP A 119 9.90 5.36 11.54
N PHE A 120 9.28 6.12 12.46
CA PHE A 120 10.01 6.90 13.47
C PHE A 120 10.78 6.02 14.46
N ALA A 121 10.26 4.83 14.78
CA ALA A 121 10.93 3.88 15.65
C ALA A 121 12.27 3.38 15.08
N LEU A 122 12.44 3.35 13.75
CA LEU A 122 13.72 3.03 13.10
C LEU A 122 14.84 4.02 13.48
N SER A 123 14.46 5.24 13.88
CA SER A 123 15.39 6.28 14.36
C SER A 123 15.38 6.43 15.88
N GLY A 124 14.77 5.49 16.62
CA GLY A 124 14.66 5.53 18.08
C GLY A 124 13.68 6.59 18.62
N ILE A 125 12.83 7.15 17.76
CA ILE A 125 11.89 8.22 18.14
C ILE A 125 10.54 7.60 18.50
N SER A 126 10.08 7.89 19.72
CA SER A 126 8.74 7.56 20.19
C SER A 126 8.08 8.83 20.70
N SER A 127 6.99 9.24 20.06
CA SER A 127 6.23 10.44 20.43
C SER A 127 4.75 10.22 20.12
N PRO A 128 3.81 10.66 20.97
CA PRO A 128 2.38 10.60 20.64
C PRO A 128 2.04 11.44 19.40
N GLN A 129 2.87 12.43 19.06
CA GLN A 129 2.67 13.30 17.90
C GLN A 129 2.79 12.56 16.56
N VAL A 130 3.46 11.41 16.51
CA VAL A 130 3.60 10.60 15.28
C VAL A 130 2.24 10.16 14.72
N ASN A 131 1.19 10.15 15.55
CA ASN A 131 -0.15 9.71 15.18
C ASN A 131 -1.09 10.86 14.78
N ASN A 132 -0.62 12.11 14.81
CA ASN A 132 -1.41 13.27 14.48
C ASN A 132 -1.50 13.49 12.97
N GLY A 133 -2.63 14.02 12.51
CA GLY A 133 -2.84 14.45 11.13
C GLY A 133 -4.00 13.72 10.43
N PRO A 134 -4.31 14.14 9.19
CA PRO A 134 -5.42 13.58 8.42
C PRO A 134 -5.11 12.17 7.93
N ARG A 135 -6.17 11.36 7.78
CA ARG A 135 -6.14 9.99 7.27
C ARG A 135 -6.84 9.91 5.92
N PHE A 136 -6.27 9.12 5.02
CA PHE A 136 -6.76 8.90 3.67
C PHE A 136 -6.89 7.40 3.39
N ASP A 137 -8.00 6.99 2.79
CA ASP A 137 -8.29 5.57 2.59
C ASP A 137 -7.43 4.95 1.48
N LEU A 138 -7.22 5.69 0.40
CA LEU A 138 -6.44 5.23 -0.75
C LEU A 138 -5.10 5.96 -0.85
N LEU A 139 -4.07 5.23 -1.28
CA LEU A 139 -2.76 5.81 -1.58
C LEU A 139 -2.85 6.93 -2.62
N SER A 140 -3.76 6.83 -3.59
CA SER A 140 -3.99 7.88 -4.60
C SER A 140 -4.47 9.19 -3.97
N MET A 141 -5.35 9.12 -2.97
CA MET A 141 -5.82 10.29 -2.20
C MET A 141 -4.69 10.89 -1.37
N LEU A 142 -3.90 10.04 -0.73
CA LEU A 142 -2.72 10.44 0.05
C LEU A 142 -1.71 11.18 -0.85
N ILE A 143 -1.37 10.61 -2.01
CA ILE A 143 -0.47 11.25 -3.00
C ILE A 143 -1.04 12.57 -3.51
N ALA A 144 -2.36 12.63 -3.79
CA ALA A 144 -3.00 13.88 -4.19
C ALA A 144 -2.90 14.94 -3.09
N ALA A 145 -3.13 14.57 -1.82
CA ALA A 145 -2.98 15.46 -0.68
C ALA A 145 -1.54 15.96 -0.50
N VAL A 146 -0.55 15.08 -0.66
CA VAL A 146 0.88 15.46 -0.66
C VAL A 146 1.18 16.49 -1.75
N ARG A 147 0.63 16.31 -2.95
CA ARG A 147 0.82 17.24 -4.08
C ARG A 147 0.12 18.58 -3.88
N SER A 148 -1.06 18.58 -3.26
CA SER A 148 -1.90 19.76 -3.09
C SER A 148 -1.54 20.63 -1.88
N ASN A 149 -0.53 20.27 -1.08
CA ASN A 149 -0.14 21.00 0.12
C ASN A 149 1.24 21.69 -0.02
N PRO A 150 1.41 22.64 -0.97
CA PRO A 150 2.66 23.37 -1.13
C PRO A 150 2.90 24.29 0.08
N GLY A 151 3.97 24.03 0.84
CA GLY A 151 4.47 24.93 1.89
C GLY A 151 4.23 24.52 3.34
N ARG A 152 3.52 23.40 3.61
CA ARG A 152 3.37 22.84 4.98
C ARG A 152 3.96 21.44 5.15
N GLY A 153 4.78 21.03 4.16
CA GLY A 153 5.33 19.70 3.93
C GLY A 153 4.47 18.57 4.47
N ALA A 154 3.73 17.94 3.57
CA ALA A 154 3.07 16.68 3.89
C ALA A 154 4.07 15.56 3.71
N ILE A 155 4.20 14.68 4.70
CA ILE A 155 4.93 13.43 4.54
C ILE A 155 3.97 12.24 4.67
N ALA A 156 4.17 11.18 3.90
CA ALA A 156 3.41 9.95 4.00
C ALA A 156 4.29 8.70 3.85
N PRO A 157 4.07 7.63 4.63
CA PRO A 157 4.66 6.32 4.37
C PRO A 157 4.04 5.70 3.12
N VAL A 158 4.87 5.28 2.16
CA VAL A 158 4.42 4.53 0.97
C VAL A 158 5.17 3.21 0.89
N CYS A 159 4.42 2.15 0.56
CA CYS A 159 4.97 0.83 0.30
C CYS A 159 5.70 0.84 -1.04
N HIS A 160 7.00 0.57 -1.02
CA HIS A 160 7.77 0.24 -2.20
C HIS A 160 7.98 -1.28 -2.23
N SER A 161 7.57 -1.94 -3.33
CA SER A 161 7.97 -3.32 -3.55
C SER A 161 9.47 -3.31 -3.90
N ALA A 162 10.31 -3.82 -2.99
CA ALA A 162 11.70 -4.08 -3.33
C ALA A 162 11.71 -5.03 -4.53
N ARG A 163 12.21 -4.58 -5.69
CA ARG A 163 12.43 -5.50 -6.80
C ARG A 163 13.53 -6.45 -6.33
N SER A 164 13.18 -7.71 -6.10
CA SER A 164 14.15 -8.79 -6.04
C SER A 164 14.92 -8.77 -7.37
N GLY A 165 16.21 -8.43 -7.29
CA GLY A 165 17.13 -8.42 -8.43
C GLY A 165 17.43 -9.82 -8.95
#